data_AF-A0A7V4EYQ2-F1
#
_entry.id   AF-A0A7V4EYQ2-F1
#
_cell.length_a   1.000
_cell.length_b   1.000
_cell.length_c   1.000
_cell.angle_alpha   90.00
_cell.angle_beta   90.00
_cell.angle_gamma   90.00
#
_symmetry.space_group_name_H-M   'P 1'
#
loop_
_entity.id
_entity.type
_entity.pdbx_description
1 polymer ?
#
loop_
_entity_poly.entity_id
_entity_poly.type
_entity_poly.pdbx_seq_one_letter_code
_entity_poly.pdbx_strand_id
1 'polypeptide(L)'
;MTDEKKIEILYDHYKDTFENQKSYLQKRNYYTWICLGLIATLSFQMANPDESSVISTELIKKNIGDIKIDFSYINNVLTFTLLWVVIMYYQINFLIEKIYKYIQEIEGKLTKEMKPFEISREGKTYLDHYPWLSEVVHKIYSIGFPVTLICVSVIKWITEKKQLVEPFSNGHFWFDTLFLFGIVLTSLLYLTNRHFNDFKKQKKK
;
A
#
# COMPACT_ATOMS: atom_id res chain seq x y z
N MET A 1 22.00 35.23 -11.88
CA MET A 1 22.09 34.28 -10.76
C MET A 1 23.47 33.66 -10.82
N THR A 2 24.28 33.81 -9.77
CA THR A 2 25.62 33.20 -9.70
C THR A 2 25.52 31.68 -9.69
N ASP A 3 26.54 31.00 -10.19
CA ASP A 3 26.54 29.53 -10.28
C ASP A 3 26.54 28.88 -8.89
N GLU A 4 27.19 29.51 -7.90
CA GLU A 4 27.10 29.11 -6.48
C GLU A 4 25.65 29.09 -5.98
N LYS A 5 24.87 30.12 -6.30
CA LYS A 5 23.47 30.22 -5.89
C LYS A 5 22.57 29.18 -6.57
N LYS A 6 22.90 28.77 -7.81
CA LYS A 6 22.21 27.66 -8.48
C LYS A 6 22.47 26.33 -7.79
N ILE A 7 23.72 26.09 -7.40
CA ILE A 7 24.13 24.87 -6.70
C ILE A 7 23.47 24.80 -5.33
N GLU A 8 23.45 25.90 -4.58
CA GLU A 8 22.77 26.01 -3.29
C GLU A 8 21.28 25.66 -3.40
N ILE A 9 20.55 26.28 -4.33
CA ILE A 9 19.12 26.00 -4.56
C ILE A 9 18.89 24.53 -4.93
N LEU A 10 19.76 23.95 -5.78
CA LEU A 10 19.63 22.55 -6.18
C LEU A 10 19.90 21.59 -5.00
N TYR A 11 20.86 21.93 -4.14
CA TYR A 11 21.19 21.15 -2.95
C TYR A 11 20.09 21.23 -1.89
N ASP A 12 19.49 22.40 -1.68
CA ASP A 12 18.33 22.55 -0.79
C ASP A 12 17.14 21.74 -1.29
N HIS A 13 16.85 21.81 -2.61
CA HIS A 13 15.80 21.02 -3.22
C HIS A 13 16.04 19.50 -3.11
N TYR A 14 17.30 19.06 -3.22
CA TYR A 14 17.70 17.68 -2.95
C TYR A 14 17.37 17.26 -1.51
N LYS A 15 17.73 18.10 -0.53
CA LYS A 15 17.50 17.84 0.90
C LYS A 15 16.00 17.74 1.20
N ASP A 16 15.19 18.66 0.68
CA ASP A 16 13.75 18.66 0.87
C ASP A 16 13.08 17.43 0.21
N THR A 17 13.52 17.08 -1.00
CA THR A 17 13.06 15.88 -1.70
C THR A 17 13.38 14.61 -0.91
N PHE A 18 14.56 14.54 -0.30
CA PHE A 18 14.96 13.42 0.54
C PHE A 18 14.14 13.32 1.84
N GLU A 19 13.86 14.43 2.51
CA GLU A 19 13.00 14.43 3.69
C GLU A 19 11.56 13.99 3.35
N ASN A 20 11.04 14.44 2.21
CA ASN A 20 9.75 13.96 1.68
C ASN A 20 9.76 12.44 1.46
N GLN A 21 10.85 11.90 0.91
CA GLN A 21 10.99 10.46 0.71
C GLN A 21 10.89 9.67 2.01
N LYS A 22 11.57 10.11 3.08
CA LYS A 22 11.46 9.48 4.41
C LYS A 22 10.03 9.50 4.93
N SER A 23 9.34 10.63 4.81
CA SER A 23 7.94 10.76 5.21
C SER A 23 7.04 9.76 4.48
N TYR A 24 7.24 9.59 3.17
CA TYR A 24 6.46 8.63 2.38
C TYR A 24 6.77 7.17 2.73
N LEU A 25 8.03 6.85 3.06
CA LEU A 25 8.39 5.52 3.57
C LEU A 25 7.69 5.20 4.89
N GLN A 26 7.59 6.17 5.80
CA GLN A 26 6.83 6.01 7.06
C GLN A 26 5.33 5.82 6.79
N LYS A 27 4.74 6.61 5.89
CA LYS A 27 3.33 6.46 5.48
C LYS A 27 3.04 5.09 4.86
N ARG A 28 3.94 4.55 4.04
CA ARG A 28 3.81 3.18 3.51
C ARG A 28 3.76 2.16 4.63
N ASN A 29 4.66 2.27 5.61
CA ASN A 29 4.67 1.35 6.76
C ASN A 29 3.38 1.47 7.57
N TYR A 30 2.89 2.69 7.80
CA TYR A 30 1.61 2.94 8.47
C TYR A 30 0.43 2.29 7.75
N TYR A 31 0.28 2.49 6.44
CA TYR A 31 -0.79 1.84 5.67
C TYR A 31 -0.64 0.32 5.62
N THR A 32 0.59 -0.20 5.60
CA THR A 32 0.83 -1.66 5.70
C THR A 32 0.24 -2.19 7.00
N TRP A 33 0.55 -1.57 8.13
CA TRP A 33 0.05 -2.01 9.44
C TRP A 33 -1.46 -1.94 9.54
N ILE A 34 -2.08 -0.89 9.02
CA ILE A 34 -3.54 -0.79 8.97
C ILE A 34 -4.13 -1.92 8.13
N CYS A 35 -3.60 -2.15 6.93
CA CYS A 35 -4.08 -3.25 6.08
C CYS A 35 -3.90 -4.61 6.75
N LEU A 36 -2.77 -4.87 7.42
CA LEU A 36 -2.56 -6.12 8.15
C LEU A 36 -3.58 -6.28 9.28
N GLY A 37 -3.87 -5.20 10.03
CA GLY A 37 -4.92 -5.20 11.04
C GLY A 37 -6.29 -5.51 10.45
N LEU A 38 -6.66 -4.87 9.34
CA LEU A 38 -7.93 -5.10 8.65
C LEU A 38 -8.04 -6.52 8.08
N ILE A 39 -6.98 -7.04 7.48
CA ILE A 39 -6.92 -8.42 6.99
C ILE A 39 -7.07 -9.41 8.14
N ALA A 40 -6.38 -9.18 9.26
CA ALA A 40 -6.48 -10.03 10.45
C ALA A 40 -7.90 -10.02 11.02
N THR A 41 -8.51 -8.83 11.14
CA THR A 41 -9.91 -8.68 11.55
C THR A 41 -10.83 -9.45 10.62
N LEU A 42 -10.79 -9.19 9.31
CA LEU A 42 -11.64 -9.89 8.34
C LEU A 42 -11.43 -11.41 8.38
N SER A 43 -10.19 -11.88 8.52
CA SER A 43 -9.89 -13.31 8.63
C SER A 43 -10.51 -13.90 9.90
N PHE A 44 -10.48 -13.17 11.02
CA PHE A 44 -11.16 -13.57 12.25
C PHE A 44 -12.68 -13.63 12.07
N GLN A 45 -13.30 -12.63 11.42
CA GLN A 45 -14.74 -12.63 11.15
C GLN A 45 -15.15 -13.81 10.27
N MET A 46 -14.33 -14.16 9.28
CA MET A 46 -14.58 -15.30 8.40
C MET A 46 -14.43 -16.65 9.11
N ALA A 47 -13.48 -16.76 10.05
CA ALA A 47 -13.25 -17.98 10.81
C ALA A 47 -14.29 -18.19 11.93
N ASN A 48 -14.71 -17.10 12.59
CA ASN A 48 -15.60 -17.13 13.76
C ASN A 48 -16.76 -16.12 13.58
N PRO A 49 -17.73 -16.39 12.67
CA PRO A 49 -18.78 -15.43 12.35
C PRO A 49 -19.69 -15.11 13.54
N ASP A 50 -20.04 -16.10 14.35
CA ASP A 50 -20.93 -15.93 15.52
C ASP A 50 -20.25 -15.09 16.61
N GLU A 51 -19.01 -15.46 17.00
CA GLU A 51 -18.23 -14.72 18.00
C GLU A 51 -17.97 -13.28 17.56
N SER A 52 -17.61 -13.09 16.28
CA SER A 52 -17.40 -11.75 15.74
C SER A 52 -18.66 -10.89 15.78
N SER A 53 -19.83 -11.47 15.51
CA SER A 53 -21.09 -10.75 15.62
C SER A 53 -21.35 -10.32 17.06
N VAL A 54 -21.18 -11.23 18.02
CA VAL A 54 -21.36 -10.95 19.46
C VAL A 54 -20.43 -9.83 19.92
N ILE A 55 -19.13 -9.95 19.66
CA ILE A 55 -18.13 -8.94 20.05
C ILE A 55 -18.48 -7.57 19.45
N SER A 56 -18.89 -7.54 18.18
CA SER A 56 -19.24 -6.28 17.50
C SER A 56 -20.49 -5.64 18.09
N THR A 57 -21.52 -6.44 18.40
CA THR A 57 -22.74 -5.95 19.07
C THR A 57 -22.43 -5.42 20.47
N GLU A 58 -21.60 -6.11 21.25
CA GLU A 58 -21.18 -5.65 22.58
C GLU A 58 -20.39 -4.34 22.53
N LEU A 59 -19.48 -4.20 21.56
CA LEU A 59 -18.71 -2.98 21.36
C LEU A 59 -19.61 -1.79 20.97
N ILE A 60 -20.58 -2.00 20.08
CA ILE A 60 -21.56 -0.95 19.72
C ILE A 60 -22.39 -0.57 20.95
N LYS A 61 -22.90 -1.56 21.67
CA LYS A 61 -23.71 -1.34 22.87
C LYS A 61 -22.98 -0.53 23.93
N LYS A 62 -21.70 -0.80 24.13
CA LYS A 62 -20.83 -0.10 25.08
C LYS A 62 -20.58 1.37 24.70
N ASN A 63 -20.45 1.68 23.41
CA ASN A 63 -20.03 3.02 22.95
C ASN A 63 -21.19 3.92 22.49
N ILE A 64 -22.26 3.34 21.95
CA ILE A 64 -23.36 4.06 21.28
C ILE A 64 -24.71 3.82 21.97
N GLY A 65 -24.85 2.74 22.74
CA GLY A 65 -26.11 2.33 23.38
C GLY A 65 -26.81 1.19 22.64
N ASP A 66 -28.04 0.87 23.04
CA ASP A 66 -28.76 -0.34 22.58
C ASP A 66 -29.36 -0.16 21.17
N ILE A 67 -28.50 -0.11 20.16
CA ILE A 67 -28.87 -0.07 18.74
C ILE A 67 -28.67 -1.45 18.12
N LYS A 68 -29.71 -1.98 17.48
CA LYS A 68 -29.62 -3.21 16.67
C LYS A 68 -29.10 -2.87 15.28
N ILE A 69 -27.81 -3.11 15.05
CA ILE A 69 -27.19 -3.02 13.72
C ILE A 69 -27.01 -4.44 13.17
N ASP A 70 -27.41 -4.68 11.93
CA ASP A 70 -27.10 -5.92 11.24
C ASP A 70 -25.59 -5.98 10.96
N PHE A 71 -24.97 -7.06 11.42
CA PHE A 71 -23.53 -7.31 11.33
C PHE A 71 -23.02 -7.25 9.87
N SER A 72 -23.88 -7.53 8.90
CA SER A 72 -23.58 -7.43 7.46
C SER A 72 -23.12 -6.02 7.05
N TYR A 73 -23.65 -4.97 7.69
CA TYR A 73 -23.22 -3.59 7.39
C TYR A 73 -21.82 -3.29 7.93
N ILE A 74 -21.44 -3.87 9.08
CA ILE A 74 -20.10 -3.72 9.65
C ILE A 74 -19.08 -4.37 8.72
N ASN A 75 -19.39 -5.55 8.19
CA ASN A 75 -18.54 -6.22 7.20
C ASN A 75 -18.37 -5.37 5.94
N ASN A 76 -19.44 -4.79 5.40
CA ASN A 76 -19.35 -3.88 4.25
C ASN A 76 -18.43 -2.68 4.50
N VAL A 77 -18.55 -2.07 5.68
CA VAL A 77 -17.70 -0.93 6.07
C VAL A 77 -16.23 -1.36 6.20
N LEU A 78 -15.96 -2.53 6.77
CA LEU A 78 -14.61 -3.08 6.89
C LEU A 78 -14.00 -3.39 5.53
N THR A 79 -14.73 -4.04 4.63
CA THR A 79 -14.28 -4.32 3.26
C THR A 79 -14.02 -3.03 2.47
N PHE A 80 -14.91 -2.05 2.57
CA PHE A 80 -14.72 -0.73 1.97
C PHE A 80 -13.46 -0.03 2.50
N THR A 81 -13.30 -0.03 3.83
CA THR A 81 -12.14 0.56 4.48
C THR A 81 -10.85 -0.13 4.03
N LEU A 82 -10.86 -1.46 3.90
CA LEU A 82 -9.72 -2.20 3.36
C LEU A 82 -9.41 -1.76 1.93
N LEU A 83 -10.40 -1.70 1.03
CA LEU A 83 -10.20 -1.21 -0.34
C LEU A 83 -9.57 0.19 -0.35
N TRP A 84 -10.09 1.11 0.46
CA TRP A 84 -9.58 2.47 0.54
C TRP A 84 -8.11 2.51 0.96
N VAL A 85 -7.75 1.81 2.04
CA VAL A 85 -6.36 1.77 2.54
C VAL A 85 -5.44 1.06 1.54
N VAL A 86 -5.90 0.02 0.84
CA VAL A 86 -5.15 -0.65 -0.24
C VAL A 86 -4.81 0.32 -1.37
N ILE A 87 -5.78 1.15 -1.80
CA ILE A 87 -5.54 2.18 -2.81
C ILE A 87 -4.47 3.17 -2.33
N MET A 88 -4.58 3.67 -1.09
CA MET A 88 -3.59 4.58 -0.51
C MET A 88 -2.20 3.93 -0.41
N TYR A 89 -2.13 2.65 -0.05
CA TYR A 89 -0.91 1.87 -0.02
C TYR A 89 -0.26 1.76 -1.41
N TYR A 90 -1.02 1.51 -2.47
CA TYR A 90 -0.44 1.47 -3.82
C TYR A 90 0.01 2.84 -4.32
N GLN A 91 -0.76 3.89 -4.07
CA GLN A 91 -0.39 5.25 -4.43
C GLN A 91 0.93 5.68 -3.78
N ILE A 92 1.11 5.40 -2.48
CA ILE A 92 2.35 5.77 -1.78
C ILE A 92 3.56 4.99 -2.32
N ASN A 93 3.40 3.72 -2.67
CA ASN A 93 4.48 2.92 -3.25
C ASN A 93 4.92 3.49 -4.61
N PHE A 94 3.98 3.88 -5.47
CA PHE A 94 4.34 4.52 -6.74
C PHE A 94 5.01 5.86 -6.56
N LEU A 95 4.58 6.65 -5.57
CA LEU A 95 5.20 7.94 -5.27
C LEU A 95 6.64 7.77 -4.80
N ILE A 96 6.90 6.80 -3.91
CA ILE A 96 8.25 6.48 -3.43
C ILE A 96 9.17 6.14 -4.62
N GLU A 97 8.71 5.30 -5.55
CA GLU A 97 9.51 4.92 -6.73
C GLU A 97 9.83 6.10 -7.64
N LYS A 98 8.86 7.00 -7.88
CA LYS A 98 9.08 8.22 -8.66
C LYS A 98 10.11 9.13 -7.99
N ILE A 99 10.04 9.26 -6.67
CA ILE A 99 10.97 10.11 -5.91
C ILE A 99 12.39 9.54 -5.94
N TYR A 100 12.58 8.21 -5.85
CA TYR A 100 13.91 7.61 -6.01
C TYR A 100 14.56 7.99 -7.35
N LYS A 101 13.81 7.90 -8.46
CA LYS A 101 14.31 8.29 -9.78
C LYS A 101 14.67 9.77 -9.83
N TYR A 102 13.81 10.60 -9.25
CA TYR A 102 14.03 12.05 -9.23
C TYR A 102 15.25 12.45 -8.39
N ILE A 103 15.46 11.82 -7.23
CA ILE A 103 16.66 12.00 -6.41
C ILE A 103 17.91 11.64 -7.20
N GLN A 104 17.90 10.52 -7.93
CA GLN A 104 19.02 10.12 -8.78
C GLN A 104 19.32 11.16 -9.89
N GLU A 105 18.29 11.77 -10.49
CA GLU A 105 18.47 12.85 -11.45
C GLU A 105 19.08 14.11 -10.82
N ILE A 106 18.68 14.47 -9.60
CA ILE A 106 19.25 15.61 -8.87
C ILE A 106 20.71 15.34 -8.48
N GLU A 107 21.01 14.16 -7.93
CA GLU A 107 22.38 13.72 -7.61
C GLU A 107 23.30 13.80 -8.83
N GLY A 108 22.80 13.36 -10.00
CA GLY A 108 23.52 13.43 -11.26
C GLY A 108 23.79 14.86 -11.74
N LYS A 109 22.88 15.81 -11.47
CA LYS A 109 23.10 17.24 -11.77
C LYS A 109 24.10 17.86 -10.79
N LEU A 110 23.94 17.63 -9.49
CA LEU A 110 24.84 18.13 -8.45
C LEU A 110 26.28 17.64 -8.66
N THR A 111 26.47 16.36 -8.96
CA THR A 111 27.79 15.78 -9.22
C THR A 111 28.48 16.39 -10.44
N LYS A 112 27.73 16.81 -11.46
CA LYS A 112 28.31 17.47 -12.65
C LYS A 112 28.83 18.87 -12.33
N GLU A 113 28.07 19.63 -11.53
CA GLU A 113 28.40 21.00 -11.16
C GLU A 113 29.49 21.08 -10.07
N MET A 114 29.59 20.07 -9.19
CA MET A 114 30.49 20.07 -8.02
C MET A 114 31.78 19.26 -8.21
N LYS A 115 32.18 18.93 -9.44
CA LYS A 115 33.40 18.16 -9.69
C LYS A 115 34.61 18.79 -8.99
N PRO A 116 35.45 18.00 -8.30
CA PRO A 116 35.54 16.53 -8.34
C PRO A 116 34.64 15.79 -7.31
N PHE A 117 33.79 16.48 -6.55
CA PHE A 117 32.99 15.86 -5.50
C PHE A 117 31.77 15.12 -6.07
N GLU A 118 31.66 13.82 -5.82
CA GLU A 118 30.52 12.99 -6.21
C GLU A 118 29.48 12.94 -5.07
N ILE A 119 28.24 13.36 -5.39
CA ILE A 119 27.10 13.23 -4.48
C ILE A 119 26.31 12.01 -4.92
N SER A 120 26.46 10.92 -4.18
CA SER A 120 25.88 9.61 -4.54
C SER A 120 25.25 8.88 -3.34
N ARG A 121 24.84 9.60 -2.30
CA ARG A 121 24.47 9.05 -0.99
C ARG A 121 23.27 8.09 -1.06
N GLU A 122 22.24 8.41 -1.83
CA GLU A 122 20.93 7.74 -1.76
C GLU A 122 20.51 7.07 -3.08
N GLY A 123 20.94 7.59 -4.23
CA GLY A 123 20.61 6.98 -5.53
C GLY A 123 21.56 5.85 -5.88
N LYS A 124 22.82 6.20 -6.18
CA LYS A 124 23.81 5.25 -6.70
C LYS A 124 24.34 4.31 -5.61
N THR A 125 24.73 4.83 -4.44
CA THR A 125 25.25 4.00 -3.33
C THR A 125 24.21 2.99 -2.81
N TYR A 126 22.95 3.41 -2.69
CA TYR A 126 21.85 2.52 -2.27
C TYR A 126 21.61 1.38 -3.26
N LEU A 127 21.68 1.64 -4.57
CA LEU A 127 21.49 0.63 -5.59
C LEU A 127 22.69 -0.33 -5.69
N ASP A 128 23.90 0.18 -5.47
CA ASP A 128 25.14 -0.59 -5.64
C ASP A 128 25.43 -1.48 -4.42
N HIS A 129 24.98 -1.09 -3.23
CA HIS A 129 25.15 -1.84 -1.98
C HIS A 129 23.84 -2.40 -1.43
N TYR A 130 22.86 -2.66 -2.30
CA TYR A 130 21.54 -3.12 -1.87
C TYR A 130 21.65 -4.48 -1.14
N PRO A 131 21.44 -4.54 0.18
CA PRO A 131 21.67 -5.76 0.93
C PRO A 131 20.58 -6.79 0.58
N TRP A 132 20.94 -8.07 0.58
CA TRP A 132 20.05 -9.20 0.26
C TRP A 132 18.73 -9.15 1.05
N LEU A 133 18.77 -8.74 2.32
CA LEU A 133 17.59 -8.55 3.16
C LEU A 133 16.63 -7.50 2.59
N SER A 134 17.15 -6.37 2.10
CA SER A 134 16.31 -5.36 1.45
C SER A 134 15.65 -5.88 0.18
N GLU A 135 16.27 -6.83 -0.52
CA GLU A 135 15.66 -7.46 -1.71
C GLU A 135 14.49 -8.36 -1.36
N VAL A 136 14.65 -9.14 -0.29
CA VAL A 136 13.55 -9.96 0.25
C VAL A 136 12.40 -9.06 0.69
N VAL A 137 12.70 -8.04 1.50
CA VAL A 137 11.70 -7.07 1.98
C VAL A 137 10.99 -6.37 0.83
N HIS A 138 11.74 -5.98 -0.21
CA HIS A 138 11.17 -5.38 -1.41
C HIS A 138 10.20 -6.32 -2.14
N LYS A 139 10.53 -7.61 -2.28
CA LYS A 139 9.65 -8.62 -2.89
C LYS A 139 8.40 -8.87 -2.03
N ILE A 140 8.54 -8.87 -0.71
CA ILE A 140 7.40 -8.99 0.22
C ILE A 140 6.41 -7.85 -0.01
N TYR A 141 6.86 -6.60 0.00
CA TYR A 141 5.98 -5.45 -0.17
C TYR A 141 5.41 -5.30 -1.59
N SER A 142 6.16 -5.75 -2.59
CA SER A 142 5.80 -5.54 -4.00
C SER A 142 5.02 -6.67 -4.65
N ILE A 143 5.20 -7.91 -4.20
CA ILE A 143 4.56 -9.08 -4.78
C ILE A 143 3.78 -9.82 -3.70
N GLY A 144 4.43 -10.13 -2.57
CA GLY A 144 3.80 -10.90 -1.50
C GLY A 144 2.51 -10.24 -1.00
N PHE A 145 2.55 -8.95 -0.72
CA PHE A 145 1.43 -8.21 -0.16
C PHE A 145 0.22 -8.09 -1.11
N PRO A 146 0.37 -7.67 -2.39
CA PRO A 146 -0.73 -7.72 -3.35
C PRO A 146 -1.31 -9.12 -3.57
N VAL A 147 -0.46 -10.16 -3.60
CA VAL A 147 -0.92 -11.55 -3.74
C VAL A 147 -1.76 -11.96 -2.54
N THR A 148 -1.33 -11.65 -1.32
CA THR A 148 -2.11 -11.89 -0.10
C THR A 148 -3.47 -11.19 -0.15
N LEU A 149 -3.52 -9.93 -0.59
CA LEU A 149 -4.78 -9.18 -0.75
C LEU A 149 -5.73 -9.86 -1.75
N ILE A 150 -5.21 -10.34 -2.87
CA ILE A 150 -6.00 -11.10 -3.86
C ILE A 150 -6.54 -12.38 -3.23
N CYS A 151 -5.67 -13.17 -2.57
CA CYS A 151 -6.07 -14.43 -1.94
C CYS A 151 -7.16 -14.21 -0.88
N VAL A 152 -6.97 -13.27 0.04
CA VAL A 152 -7.95 -12.95 1.09
C VAL A 152 -9.28 -12.51 0.47
N SER A 153 -9.24 -11.65 -0.56
CA SER A 153 -10.46 -11.16 -1.21
C SER A 153 -11.24 -12.28 -1.90
N VAL A 154 -10.55 -13.18 -2.59
CA VAL A 154 -11.16 -14.34 -3.26
C VAL A 154 -11.72 -15.33 -2.24
N ILE A 155 -10.99 -15.64 -1.17
CA ILE A 155 -11.46 -16.56 -0.12
C ILE A 155 -12.69 -15.97 0.58
N LYS A 156 -12.69 -14.66 0.89
CA LYS A 156 -13.85 -13.98 1.48
C LYS A 156 -15.07 -14.09 0.59
N TRP A 157 -14.94 -13.75 -0.69
CA TRP A 157 -16.03 -13.82 -1.65
C TRP A 157 -16.61 -15.25 -1.79
N ILE A 158 -15.74 -16.28 -1.85
CA ILE A 158 -16.18 -17.68 -1.91
C ILE A 158 -16.94 -18.06 -0.63
N THR A 159 -16.47 -17.60 0.53
CA THR A 159 -17.08 -17.90 1.83
C THR A 159 -18.47 -17.29 1.93
N GLU A 160 -18.61 -16.01 1.57
CA GLU A 160 -19.91 -15.32 1.59
C GLU A 160 -20.89 -15.92 0.60
N LYS A 161 -20.43 -16.25 -0.62
CA LYS A 161 -21.26 -16.91 -1.62
C LYS A 161 -21.82 -18.24 -1.13
N LYS A 162 -21.03 -19.03 -0.38
CA LYS A 162 -21.46 -20.32 0.17
C LYS A 162 -22.49 -20.18 1.30
N GLN A 163 -22.46 -19.08 2.04
CA GLN A 163 -23.37 -18.82 3.15
C GLN A 163 -24.73 -18.29 2.70
N LEU A 164 -24.87 -17.86 1.43
CA LEU A 164 -26.10 -17.31 0.88
C LEU A 164 -27.01 -18.42 0.32
N VAL A 165 -28.26 -18.44 0.79
CA VAL A 165 -29.34 -19.29 0.23
C VAL A 165 -29.81 -18.74 -1.11
N GLU A 166 -29.99 -17.41 -1.23
CA GLU A 166 -30.33 -16.72 -2.49
C GLU A 166 -29.39 -15.53 -2.75
N PRO A 167 -28.32 -15.71 -3.55
CA PRO A 167 -27.28 -14.70 -3.72
C PRO A 167 -27.75 -13.46 -4.51
N PHE A 168 -28.78 -13.57 -5.34
CA PHE A 168 -29.19 -12.49 -6.25
C PHE A 168 -30.11 -11.44 -5.62
N SER A 169 -30.71 -11.71 -4.46
CA SER A 169 -31.63 -10.79 -3.77
C SER A 169 -30.96 -9.98 -2.65
N ASN A 170 -29.74 -10.36 -2.25
CA ASN A 170 -29.07 -9.74 -1.11
C ASN A 170 -28.19 -8.55 -1.52
N GLY A 171 -28.65 -7.32 -1.24
CA GLY A 171 -27.93 -6.09 -1.56
C GLY A 171 -26.54 -6.01 -0.92
N HIS A 172 -26.37 -6.49 0.32
CA HIS A 172 -25.08 -6.44 1.03
C HIS A 172 -24.00 -7.24 0.32
N PHE A 173 -24.36 -8.42 -0.18
CA PHE A 173 -23.43 -9.27 -0.93
C PHE A 173 -22.88 -8.57 -2.18
N TRP A 174 -23.72 -7.82 -2.91
CA TRP A 174 -23.28 -7.09 -4.10
C TRP A 174 -22.38 -5.91 -3.76
N PHE A 175 -22.66 -5.19 -2.68
CA PHE A 175 -21.77 -4.13 -2.19
C PHE A 175 -20.39 -4.70 -1.83
N ASP A 176 -20.35 -5.77 -1.05
CA ASP A 176 -19.07 -6.39 -0.69
C ASP A 176 -18.35 -6.98 -1.90
N THR A 177 -19.08 -7.62 -2.83
CA THR A 177 -18.51 -8.12 -4.10
C THR A 177 -17.86 -7.00 -4.90
N LEU A 178 -18.48 -5.83 -5.00
CA LEU A 178 -17.91 -4.68 -5.71
C LEU A 178 -16.59 -4.24 -5.07
N PHE A 179 -16.53 -4.15 -3.74
CA PHE A 179 -15.31 -3.73 -3.05
C PHE A 179 -14.20 -4.78 -3.11
N LEU A 180 -14.52 -6.07 -2.95
CA LEU A 180 -13.57 -7.17 -3.11
C LEU A 180 -13.01 -7.23 -4.53
N PHE A 181 -13.88 -7.05 -5.54
CA PHE A 181 -13.45 -6.94 -6.93
C PHE A 181 -12.52 -5.73 -7.12
N GLY A 182 -12.82 -4.59 -6.50
CA GLY A 182 -11.94 -3.43 -6.48
C GLY A 182 -10.54 -3.73 -5.90
N ILE A 183 -10.46 -4.50 -4.81
CA ILE A 183 -9.18 -4.90 -4.20
C ILE A 183 -8.39 -5.77 -5.17
N VAL A 184 -9.04 -6.76 -5.79
CA VAL A 184 -8.40 -7.64 -6.77
C VAL A 184 -7.91 -6.84 -7.98
N LEU A 185 -8.78 -6.00 -8.56
CA LEU A 185 -8.45 -5.20 -9.74
C LEU A 185 -7.28 -4.25 -9.46
N THR A 186 -7.33 -3.50 -8.37
CA THR A 186 -6.24 -2.58 -8.02
C THR A 186 -4.93 -3.30 -7.72
N SER A 187 -4.98 -4.49 -7.10
CA SER A 187 -3.80 -5.32 -6.84
C SER A 187 -3.19 -5.87 -8.13
N LEU A 188 -4.01 -6.30 -9.08
CA LEU A 188 -3.56 -6.74 -10.41
C LEU A 188 -2.95 -5.60 -11.21
N LEU A 189 -3.59 -4.42 -11.21
CA LEU A 189 -3.06 -3.21 -11.85
C LEU A 189 -1.71 -2.81 -11.23
N TYR A 190 -1.58 -2.90 -9.91
CA TYR A 190 -0.33 -2.63 -9.21
C TYR A 190 0.79 -3.60 -9.64
N LEU A 191 0.53 -4.91 -9.60
CA LEU A 191 1.48 -5.94 -10.01
C LEU A 191 1.89 -5.79 -11.48
N THR A 192 0.91 -5.52 -12.35
CA THR A 192 1.13 -5.35 -13.79
C THR A 192 1.99 -4.13 -14.08
N ASN A 193 1.61 -2.97 -13.52
CA ASN A 193 2.39 -1.73 -13.68
C ASN A 193 3.83 -1.93 -13.19
N ARG A 194 4.01 -2.60 -12.05
CA ARG A 194 5.34 -2.88 -11.52
C ARG A 194 6.14 -3.84 -12.40
N HIS A 195 5.51 -4.90 -12.93
CA HIS A 195 6.20 -5.84 -13.81
C HIS A 195 6.76 -5.15 -15.06
N PHE A 196 6.03 -4.19 -15.63
CA PHE A 196 6.43 -3.43 -16.80
C PHE A 196 7.36 -2.24 -16.49
N ASN A 197 7.17 -1.56 -15.36
CA ASN A 197 7.87 -0.31 -15.02
C ASN A 197 8.90 -0.42 -13.91
N ASP A 198 9.30 -1.66 -13.54
CA ASP A 198 10.31 -1.91 -12.50
C ASP A 198 11.58 -1.09 -12.76
N PHE A 199 11.86 -0.16 -11.84
CA PHE A 199 13.03 0.73 -11.91
C PHE A 199 14.35 -0.06 -11.93
N LYS A 200 14.38 -1.28 -11.39
CA LYS A 200 15.57 -2.15 -11.46
C LYS A 200 15.84 -2.66 -12.89
N LYS A 201 14.81 -2.81 -13.73
CA LYS A 201 14.98 -3.21 -15.14
C LYS A 201 15.50 -2.08 -16.02
N GLN A 202 15.37 -0.82 -15.58
CA GLN A 202 15.84 0.34 -16.34
C GLN A 202 17.35 0.56 -16.27
N LYS A 203 18.08 -0.12 -15.35
CA LYS A 203 19.56 -0.13 -15.30
C LYS A 203 20.22 -1.07 -16.33
N LYS A 204 19.44 -1.84 -17.12
CA LYS A 204 19.96 -2.79 -18.13
C LYS A 204 19.88 -2.28 -19.58
N LYS A 205 19.61 -1.00 -19.79
CA LYS A 205 19.74 -0.35 -21.11
C LYS A 205 20.75 0.78 -21.03
#